data_AF-A0A0D4ZYW2-F1
#
_entry.id   AF-A0A0D4ZYW2-F1
#
_cell.length_a   1.000
_cell.length_b   1.000
_cell.length_c   1.000
_cell.angle_alpha   90.00
_cell.angle_beta   90.00
_cell.angle_gamma   90.00
#
_symmetry.space_group_name_H-M   'P 1'
#
loop_
_entity.id
_entity.type
_entity.pdbx_description
1 polymer ?
#
loop_
_entity_poly.entity_id
_entity_poly.type
_entity_poly.pdbx_seq_one_letter_code
_entity_poly.pdbx_strand_id
1 'polypeptide(L)'
;MELGGNVKKGERGTRIVYAGSIARKGEDGQANEEDKERRISFLKRFTVFNREQIEGLPGELFPTPAPVIQNRDSRDPHLDSVFSALGVKIMEKDGGAFYSPATDTITMPRFESFTSGNAYYATLAHECAHAVGSIGRLNRETLQKYGTSIAMRAKEEAVAEISASFVCAALGMEPTEREDHAAYLASWLTVLRGDKRAIFQAATAAQAASDFILAAAETAAGQQAA
;
A
#
# COMPACT_ATOMS: atom_id res chain seq x y z
N MET A 1 -22.48 -8.38 22.19
CA MET A 1 -22.11 -8.40 20.75
C MET A 1 -22.85 -9.56 20.09
N GLU A 2 -23.14 -9.49 18.79
CA GLU A 2 -23.87 -10.55 18.06
C GLU A 2 -23.16 -11.93 18.13
N LEU A 3 -21.85 -11.96 18.34
CA LEU A 3 -21.02 -13.17 18.41
C LEU A 3 -20.71 -13.63 19.86
N GLY A 4 -21.46 -13.15 20.86
CA GLY A 4 -21.35 -13.61 22.26
C GLY A 4 -20.13 -13.14 23.06
N GLY A 5 -19.13 -12.52 22.41
CA GLY A 5 -17.95 -11.98 23.09
C GLY A 5 -18.17 -10.65 23.82
N ASN A 6 -17.27 -10.35 24.75
CA ASN A 6 -17.21 -9.11 25.55
C ASN A 6 -15.82 -8.49 25.47
N VAL A 7 -15.74 -7.16 25.35
CA VAL A 7 -14.44 -6.46 25.46
C VAL A 7 -13.96 -6.59 26.90
N LYS A 8 -12.71 -7.00 27.09
CA LYS A 8 -12.09 -7.10 28.42
C LYS A 8 -12.12 -5.73 29.10
N LYS A 9 -12.39 -5.72 30.42
CA LYS A 9 -12.48 -4.48 31.19
C LYS A 9 -11.15 -3.72 31.14
N GLY A 10 -11.19 -2.45 30.75
CA GLY A 10 -10.02 -1.55 30.71
C GLY A 10 -9.36 -1.43 29.33
N GLU A 11 -9.75 -2.26 28.36
CA GLU A 11 -9.24 -2.18 26.99
C GLU A 11 -9.68 -0.90 26.28
N ARG A 12 -8.79 -0.39 25.41
CA ARG A 12 -9.06 0.81 24.60
C ARG A 12 -9.22 0.41 23.14
N GLY A 13 -10.31 0.87 22.54
CA GLY A 13 -10.57 0.62 21.13
C GLY A 13 -9.74 1.52 20.22
N THR A 14 -9.44 1.01 19.03
CA THR A 14 -8.73 1.70 17.95
C THR A 14 -9.72 2.40 17.04
N ARG A 15 -9.42 3.64 16.65
CA ARG A 15 -10.25 4.41 15.73
C ARG A 15 -9.89 4.08 14.29
N ILE A 16 -10.87 3.61 13.52
CA ILE A 16 -10.77 3.51 12.07
C ILE A 16 -11.70 4.53 11.41
N VAL A 17 -11.43 4.86 10.15
CA VAL A 17 -12.26 5.77 9.36
C VAL A 17 -12.77 5.09 8.10
N TYR A 18 -13.97 5.47 7.68
CA TYR A 18 -14.56 5.08 6.41
C TYR A 18 -14.96 6.34 5.65
N ALA A 19 -14.35 6.56 4.50
CA ALA A 19 -14.72 7.64 3.59
C ALA A 19 -15.72 7.12 2.57
N GLY A 20 -16.80 7.87 2.34
CA GLY A 20 -17.81 7.51 1.35
C GLY A 20 -18.55 8.74 0.83
N SER A 21 -19.53 8.54 -0.02
CA SER A 21 -20.39 9.61 -0.50
C SER A 21 -21.85 9.16 -0.54
N ILE A 22 -22.76 10.08 -0.19
CA ILE A 22 -24.21 9.87 -0.26
C ILE A 22 -24.82 10.82 -1.29
N ALA A 23 -25.83 10.36 -2.02
CA ALA A 23 -26.66 11.24 -2.82
C ALA A 23 -27.50 12.12 -1.89
N ARG A 24 -27.57 13.42 -2.16
CA ARG A 24 -28.46 14.33 -1.44
C ARG A 24 -29.90 14.02 -1.89
N LYS A 25 -30.82 13.77 -0.96
CA LYS A 25 -32.25 13.81 -1.26
C LYS A 25 -32.73 15.25 -1.12
N GLY A 26 -33.51 15.75 -2.08
CA GLY A 26 -34.17 17.06 -1.99
C GLY A 26 -35.15 17.12 -0.81
N GLU A 27 -35.59 18.34 -0.45
CA GLU A 27 -36.50 18.60 0.68
C GLU A 27 -37.86 17.87 0.53
N ASP A 28 -38.21 17.48 -0.70
CA ASP A 28 -39.49 16.83 -1.03
C ASP A 28 -39.38 15.29 -1.09
N GLY A 29 -38.22 14.72 -0.74
CA GLY A 29 -37.98 13.27 -0.74
C GLY A 29 -37.86 12.62 -2.13
N GLN A 30 -38.08 13.39 -3.21
CA GLN A 30 -37.86 12.96 -4.59
C GLN A 30 -36.50 13.50 -5.09
N ALA A 31 -35.76 12.65 -5.81
CA ALA A 31 -34.48 13.03 -6.40
C ALA A 31 -34.71 13.50 -7.85
N ASN A 32 -34.52 14.79 -8.11
CA ASN A 32 -34.51 15.31 -9.48
C ASN A 32 -33.19 14.92 -10.19
N GLU A 33 -33.13 14.98 -11.53
CA GLU A 33 -31.91 14.62 -12.27
C GLU A 33 -30.69 15.47 -11.89
N GLU A 34 -30.87 16.75 -11.55
CA GLU A 34 -29.79 17.61 -11.02
C GLU A 34 -29.29 17.21 -9.61
N ASP A 35 -30.14 16.58 -8.79
CA ASP A 35 -29.78 16.14 -7.42
C ASP A 35 -28.97 14.84 -7.42
N LYS A 36 -29.04 14.05 -8.49
CA LYS A 36 -28.22 12.83 -8.65
C LYS A 36 -26.73 13.15 -8.81
N GLU A 37 -26.37 14.34 -9.27
CA GLU A 37 -24.98 14.75 -9.48
C GLU A 37 -24.30 15.29 -8.21
N ARG A 38 -25.07 15.80 -7.24
CA ARG A 38 -24.51 16.40 -6.01
C ARG A 38 -24.33 15.36 -4.91
N ARG A 39 -23.29 14.53 -5.05
CA ARG A 39 -22.85 13.60 -4.00
C ARG A 39 -22.14 14.35 -2.87
N ILE A 40 -22.59 14.13 -1.64
CA ILE A 40 -21.95 14.68 -0.44
C ILE A 40 -20.95 13.66 0.08
N SER A 41 -19.66 14.01 0.09
CA SER A 41 -18.60 13.20 0.70
C SER A 41 -18.67 13.28 2.22
N PHE A 42 -18.49 12.15 2.89
CA PHE A 42 -18.46 12.05 4.35
C PHE A 42 -17.29 11.18 4.82
N LEU A 43 -16.88 11.39 6.08
CA LEU A 43 -15.91 10.56 6.78
C LEU A 43 -16.56 10.05 8.08
N LYS A 44 -16.88 8.75 8.12
CA LYS A 44 -17.38 8.07 9.32
C LYS A 44 -16.23 7.53 10.15
N ARG A 45 -16.44 7.51 11.46
CA ARG A 45 -15.47 7.06 12.46
C ARG A 45 -16.05 5.87 13.20
N PHE A 46 -15.30 4.78 13.27
CA PHE A 46 -15.66 3.60 14.03
C PHE A 46 -14.61 3.30 15.10
N THR A 47 -15.03 2.73 16.21
CA THR A 47 -14.12 2.19 17.21
C THR A 47 -14.15 0.67 17.09
N VAL A 48 -13.00 0.07 16.82
CA VAL A 48 -12.81 -1.38 16.71
C VAL A 48 -11.90 -1.87 17.83
N PHE A 49 -12.01 -3.16 18.16
CA PHE A 49 -11.16 -3.82 19.14
C PHE A 49 -10.47 -5.00 18.45
N ASN A 50 -9.18 -5.17 18.68
CA ASN A 50 -8.46 -6.36 18.23
C ASN A 50 -9.06 -7.60 18.92
N ARG A 51 -9.01 -8.77 18.27
CA ARG A 51 -9.47 -10.05 18.85
C ARG A 51 -8.90 -10.28 20.25
N GLU A 52 -7.63 -9.97 20.48
CA GLU A 52 -6.95 -10.16 21.76
C GLU A 52 -7.56 -9.34 22.91
N GLN A 53 -8.31 -8.28 22.58
CA GLN A 53 -9.00 -7.42 23.53
C GLN A 53 -10.41 -7.92 23.89
N ILE A 54 -10.86 -9.02 23.28
CA ILE A 54 -12.23 -9.56 23.43
C ILE A 54 -12.16 -10.97 24.03
N GLU A 55 -12.91 -11.20 25.10
CA GLU A 55 -13.10 -12.51 25.73
C GLU A 55 -14.42 -13.17 25.31
N GLY A 56 -14.50 -14.49 25.41
CA GLY A 56 -15.72 -15.24 25.10
C GLY A 56 -16.07 -15.35 23.61
N LEU A 57 -15.16 -14.99 22.70
CA LEU A 57 -15.34 -15.24 21.28
C LEU A 57 -15.10 -16.72 20.92
N PRO A 58 -15.86 -17.30 19.98
CA PRO A 58 -15.59 -18.64 19.49
C PRO A 58 -14.18 -18.71 18.87
N GLY A 59 -13.36 -19.64 19.36
CA GLY A 59 -11.98 -19.82 18.92
C GLY A 59 -11.86 -20.11 17.42
N GLU A 60 -12.75 -20.99 16.94
CA GLU A 60 -12.80 -21.51 15.56
C GLU A 60 -13.16 -20.46 14.51
N LEU A 61 -13.92 -19.43 14.88
CA LEU A 61 -14.35 -18.37 13.94
C LEU A 61 -13.25 -17.35 13.64
N PHE A 62 -12.20 -17.31 14.46
CA PHE A 62 -11.08 -16.39 14.21
C PHE A 62 -9.75 -17.05 14.60
N PRO A 63 -9.25 -18.01 13.81
CA PRO A 63 -7.96 -18.62 14.09
C PRO A 63 -6.88 -17.53 14.17
N THR A 64 -5.98 -17.63 15.15
CA THR A 64 -4.77 -16.81 15.14
C THR A 64 -3.94 -17.25 13.93
N PRO A 65 -3.68 -16.36 12.96
CA PRO A 65 -2.82 -16.72 11.83
C PRO A 65 -1.46 -17.14 12.40
N ALA A 66 -0.93 -18.28 11.95
CA ALA A 66 0.48 -18.55 12.22
C ALA A 66 1.29 -17.39 11.61
N PRO A 67 2.27 -16.81 12.34
CA PRO A 67 3.13 -15.81 11.75
C PRO A 67 3.86 -16.44 10.57
N VAL A 68 3.46 -16.09 9.35
CA VAL A 68 4.20 -16.42 8.12
C VAL A 68 5.29 -15.36 7.99
N ILE A 69 6.21 -15.34 8.95
CA ILE A 69 7.39 -14.48 8.90
C ILE A 69 8.48 -15.32 8.28
N GLN A 70 8.74 -15.13 6.99
CA GLN A 70 9.87 -15.75 6.30
C GLN A 70 10.91 -14.67 6.05
N ASN A 71 11.98 -14.67 6.84
CA ASN A 71 13.16 -13.85 6.54
C ASN A 71 13.86 -14.41 5.31
N ARG A 72 14.00 -13.57 4.28
CA ARG A 72 14.69 -13.90 3.05
C ARG A 72 16.14 -13.46 3.20
N ASP A 73 16.98 -14.36 3.66
CA ASP A 73 18.44 -14.12 3.66
C ASP A 73 19.05 -14.34 2.27
N SER A 74 18.37 -15.12 1.43
CA SER A 74 18.76 -15.40 0.04
C SER A 74 17.69 -14.92 -0.95
N ARG A 75 18.06 -14.92 -2.22
CA ARG A 75 17.13 -14.66 -3.32
C ARG A 75 15.98 -15.67 -3.30
N ASP A 76 14.78 -15.19 -3.59
CA ASP A 76 13.55 -15.95 -3.52
C ASP A 76 12.88 -16.06 -4.90
N PRO A 77 12.85 -17.25 -5.52
CA PRO A 77 12.26 -17.45 -6.83
C PRO A 77 10.76 -17.09 -6.91
N HIS A 78 10.02 -17.26 -5.82
CA HIS A 78 8.61 -16.90 -5.78
C HIS A 78 8.47 -15.38 -5.83
N LEU A 79 9.22 -14.64 -5.02
CA LEU A 79 9.20 -13.16 -5.05
C LEU A 79 9.70 -12.62 -6.40
N ASP A 80 10.76 -13.20 -6.98
CA ASP A 80 11.23 -12.85 -8.32
C ASP A 80 10.10 -13.01 -9.36
N SER A 81 9.30 -14.08 -9.26
CA SER A 81 8.16 -14.31 -10.16
C SER A 81 7.04 -13.28 -9.98
N VAL A 82 6.74 -12.91 -8.72
CA VAL A 82 5.72 -11.91 -8.38
C VAL A 82 6.06 -10.56 -9.00
N PHE A 83 7.28 -10.07 -8.81
CA PHE A 83 7.69 -8.77 -9.35
C PHE A 83 7.88 -8.79 -10.87
N SER A 84 8.33 -9.91 -11.43
CA SER A 84 8.45 -10.07 -12.88
C SER A 84 7.09 -10.10 -13.59
N ALA A 85 6.03 -10.57 -12.92
CA ALA A 85 4.67 -10.59 -13.47
C ALA A 85 4.12 -9.19 -13.80
N LEU A 86 4.69 -8.14 -13.21
CA LEU A 86 4.36 -6.76 -13.56
C LEU A 86 4.70 -6.40 -15.02
N GLY A 87 5.60 -7.15 -15.65
CA GLY A 87 6.03 -6.93 -17.04
C GLY A 87 6.92 -5.70 -17.25
N VAL A 88 7.34 -5.03 -16.16
CA VAL A 88 8.32 -3.94 -16.21
C VAL A 88 9.72 -4.54 -16.20
N LYS A 89 10.59 -4.09 -17.11
CA LYS A 89 11.95 -4.59 -17.20
C LYS A 89 12.75 -4.21 -15.94
N ILE A 90 13.22 -5.21 -15.20
CA ILE A 90 14.09 -5.06 -14.04
C ILE A 90 15.54 -5.35 -14.47
N MET A 91 16.47 -4.47 -14.12
CA MET A 91 17.89 -4.59 -14.43
C MET A 91 18.72 -4.44 -13.16
N GLU A 92 19.72 -5.30 -12.99
CA GLU A 92 20.68 -5.18 -11.89
C GLU A 92 22.01 -4.61 -12.38
N LYS A 93 22.50 -3.58 -11.70
CA LYS A 93 23.80 -2.94 -11.99
C LYS A 93 24.38 -2.28 -10.75
N ASP A 94 25.62 -1.84 -10.81
CA ASP A 94 26.23 -1.07 -9.73
C ASP A 94 25.59 0.33 -9.64
N GLY A 95 25.30 0.81 -8.42
CA GLY A 95 24.64 2.10 -8.19
C GLY A 95 23.42 2.00 -7.28
N GLY A 96 22.47 2.92 -7.43
CA GLY A 96 21.24 2.99 -6.64
C GLY A 96 20.02 2.36 -7.33
N ALA A 97 18.98 2.10 -6.52
CA ALA A 97 17.67 1.67 -7.01
C ALA A 97 16.86 2.88 -7.53
N PHE A 98 16.16 2.69 -8.65
CA PHE A 98 15.21 3.68 -9.16
C PHE A 98 14.35 3.12 -10.31
N TYR A 99 13.12 3.58 -10.40
CA TYR A 99 12.28 3.52 -11.59
C TYR A 99 12.56 4.70 -12.53
N SER A 100 12.68 4.43 -13.83
CA SER A 100 12.84 5.43 -14.90
C SER A 100 11.56 5.51 -15.75
N PRO A 101 10.75 6.59 -15.60
CA PRO A 101 9.55 6.76 -16.43
C PRO A 101 9.83 6.89 -17.93
N ALA A 102 11.00 7.42 -18.30
CA ALA A 102 11.36 7.66 -19.70
C ALA A 102 11.59 6.38 -20.50
N THR A 103 12.09 5.33 -19.84
CA THR A 103 12.41 4.03 -20.47
C THR A 103 11.48 2.92 -20.02
N ASP A 104 10.59 3.20 -19.08
CA ASP A 104 9.75 2.25 -18.37
C ASP A 104 10.54 1.04 -17.81
N THR A 105 11.59 1.33 -17.05
CA THR A 105 12.49 0.30 -16.49
C THR A 105 12.79 0.54 -15.03
N ILE A 106 12.95 -0.54 -14.27
CA ILE A 106 13.48 -0.53 -12.91
C ILE A 106 14.96 -0.89 -12.95
N THR A 107 15.78 -0.07 -12.30
CA THR A 107 17.17 -0.39 -11.97
C THR A 107 17.24 -0.77 -10.50
N MET A 108 17.89 -1.88 -10.19
CA MET A 108 18.25 -2.30 -8.84
C MET A 108 19.79 -2.39 -8.71
N PRO A 109 20.36 -2.10 -7.54
CA PRO A 109 21.68 -2.57 -7.17
C PRO A 109 21.74 -4.11 -7.26
N ARG A 110 22.94 -4.67 -7.42
CA ARG A 110 23.11 -6.14 -7.41
C ARG A 110 22.61 -6.72 -6.09
N PHE A 111 21.98 -7.89 -6.13
CA PHE A 111 21.43 -8.53 -4.95
C PHE A 111 22.43 -8.60 -3.78
N GLU A 112 23.69 -8.94 -4.06
CA GLU A 112 24.75 -9.10 -3.07
C GLU A 112 25.19 -7.79 -2.39
N SER A 113 24.75 -6.63 -2.90
CA SER A 113 25.02 -5.33 -2.28
C SER A 113 24.00 -4.96 -1.18
N PHE A 114 22.91 -5.71 -1.06
CA PHE A 114 21.92 -5.50 -0.01
C PHE A 114 22.29 -6.27 1.26
N THR A 115 21.89 -5.72 2.41
CA THR A 115 22.11 -6.35 3.72
C THR A 115 21.30 -7.61 3.94
N SER A 116 20.21 -7.80 3.20
CA SER A 116 19.37 -9.01 3.20
C SER A 116 18.51 -9.08 1.92
N GLY A 117 17.95 -10.26 1.63
CA GLY A 117 16.93 -10.40 0.59
C GLY A 117 15.66 -9.61 0.91
N ASN A 118 15.27 -9.49 2.18
CA ASN A 118 14.15 -8.61 2.56
C ASN A 118 14.41 -7.15 2.15
N ALA A 119 15.62 -6.64 2.39
CA ALA A 119 15.99 -5.28 1.96
C ALA A 119 15.91 -5.14 0.44
N TYR A 120 16.43 -6.12 -0.32
CA TYR A 120 16.32 -6.13 -1.78
C TYR A 120 14.85 -6.08 -2.25
N TYR A 121 14.00 -6.99 -1.75
CA TYR A 121 12.62 -7.08 -2.19
C TYR A 121 11.75 -5.91 -1.71
N ALA A 122 12.03 -5.33 -0.54
CA ALA A 122 11.36 -4.12 -0.08
C ALA A 122 11.72 -2.91 -0.96
N THR A 123 12.99 -2.78 -1.36
CA THR A 123 13.40 -1.77 -2.33
C THR A 123 12.79 -2.02 -3.71
N LEU A 124 12.74 -3.27 -4.17
CA LEU A 124 12.09 -3.61 -5.44
C LEU A 124 10.59 -3.28 -5.41
N ALA A 125 9.89 -3.60 -4.32
CA ALA A 125 8.48 -3.26 -4.15
C ALA A 125 8.23 -1.75 -4.23
N HIS A 126 9.13 -0.95 -3.65
CA HIS A 126 9.10 0.51 -3.74
C HIS A 126 9.23 0.98 -5.20
N GLU A 127 10.22 0.47 -5.94
CA GLU A 127 10.39 0.86 -7.35
C GLU A 127 9.25 0.36 -8.26
N CYS A 128 8.70 -0.82 -7.97
CA CYS A 128 7.49 -1.32 -8.62
C CYS A 128 6.28 -0.41 -8.34
N ALA A 129 6.17 0.13 -7.12
CA ALA A 129 5.12 1.08 -6.77
C ALA A 129 5.23 2.35 -7.62
N HIS A 130 6.43 2.90 -7.83
CA HIS A 130 6.63 3.97 -8.80
C HIS A 130 6.26 3.56 -10.22
N ALA A 131 6.70 2.38 -10.66
CA ALA A 131 6.41 1.89 -12.01
C ALA A 131 4.90 1.84 -12.28
N VAL A 132 4.08 1.28 -11.38
CA VAL A 132 2.62 1.24 -11.55
C VAL A 132 1.97 2.63 -11.60
N GLY A 133 2.65 3.68 -11.16
CA GLY A 133 2.19 5.07 -11.28
C GLY A 133 2.30 5.67 -12.68
N SER A 134 2.97 5.00 -13.62
CA SER A 134 3.16 5.51 -14.98
C SER A 134 1.85 5.69 -15.75
N ILE A 135 1.91 6.47 -16.84
CA ILE A 135 0.76 6.82 -17.69
C ILE A 135 0.04 5.58 -18.24
N GLY A 136 0.77 4.51 -18.57
CA GLY A 136 0.18 3.27 -19.09
C GLY A 136 -0.48 2.38 -18.04
N ARG A 137 -0.43 2.76 -16.76
CA ARG A 137 -0.95 1.99 -15.62
C ARG A 137 -1.90 2.87 -14.80
N LEU A 138 -1.55 3.23 -13.57
CA LEU A 138 -2.42 4.04 -12.69
C LEU A 138 -2.39 5.54 -13.01
N ASN A 139 -1.51 5.98 -13.90
CA ASN A 139 -1.43 7.35 -14.40
C ASN A 139 -1.44 8.40 -13.27
N ARG A 140 -0.60 8.20 -12.25
CA ARG A 140 -0.56 9.07 -11.08
C ARG A 140 0.05 10.42 -11.44
N GLU A 141 -0.68 11.49 -11.14
CA GLU A 141 -0.21 12.87 -11.34
C GLU A 141 1.05 13.17 -10.50
N THR A 142 1.15 12.57 -9.31
CA THR A 142 2.30 12.72 -8.40
C THR A 142 3.60 12.26 -9.05
N LEU A 143 3.59 11.13 -9.75
CA LEU A 143 4.73 10.63 -10.51
C LEU A 143 5.05 11.51 -11.73
N GLN A 144 4.02 11.91 -12.49
CA GLN A 144 4.21 12.79 -13.66
C GLN A 144 4.86 14.12 -13.29
N LYS A 145 4.52 14.65 -12.11
CA LYS A 145 5.04 15.91 -11.58
C LYS A 145 6.16 15.73 -10.57
N TYR A 146 6.78 14.55 -10.49
CA TYR A 146 7.77 14.20 -9.47
C TYR A 146 8.90 15.24 -9.37
N GLY A 147 9.47 15.65 -10.50
CA GLY A 147 10.58 16.61 -10.56
C GLY A 147 10.18 18.09 -10.45
N THR A 148 8.89 18.41 -10.33
CA THR A 148 8.41 19.81 -10.38
C THR A 148 8.52 20.54 -9.05
N SER A 149 8.47 19.83 -7.92
CA SER A 149 8.63 20.42 -6.59
C SER A 149 8.94 19.36 -5.53
N ILE A 150 9.55 19.79 -4.42
CA ILE A 150 9.78 18.94 -3.24
C ILE A 150 8.47 18.32 -2.72
N ALA A 151 7.38 19.08 -2.76
CA ALA A 151 6.08 18.61 -2.30
C ALA A 151 5.51 17.49 -3.19
N MET A 152 5.63 17.60 -4.51
CA MET A 152 5.16 16.55 -5.44
C MET A 152 6.00 15.30 -5.33
N ARG A 153 7.32 15.45 -5.26
CA ARG A 153 8.25 14.35 -4.95
C ARG A 153 7.84 13.65 -3.66
N ALA A 154 7.71 14.38 -2.57
CA ALA A 154 7.40 13.80 -1.27
C ALA A 154 6.03 13.10 -1.23
N LYS A 155 5.03 13.58 -1.99
CA LYS A 155 3.73 12.88 -2.12
C LYS A 155 3.87 11.55 -2.84
N GLU A 156 4.65 11.49 -3.92
CA GLU A 156 4.87 10.26 -4.68
C GLU A 156 5.70 9.24 -3.87
N GLU A 157 6.73 9.69 -3.16
CA GLU A 157 7.50 8.86 -2.21
C GLU A 157 6.60 8.27 -1.11
N ALA A 158 5.68 9.08 -0.55
CA ALA A 158 4.74 8.58 0.44
C ALA A 158 3.82 7.48 -0.11
N VAL A 159 3.42 7.57 -1.38
CA VAL A 159 2.65 6.51 -2.05
C VAL A 159 3.53 5.26 -2.22
N ALA A 160 4.74 5.40 -2.73
CA ALA A 160 5.64 4.27 -2.99
C ALA A 160 5.96 3.49 -1.72
N GLU A 161 6.21 4.18 -0.61
CA GLU A 161 6.62 3.55 0.66
C GLU A 161 5.48 2.84 1.37
N ILE A 162 4.29 3.44 1.40
CA ILE A 162 3.09 2.76 1.93
C ILE A 162 2.78 1.53 1.07
N SER A 163 2.92 1.65 -0.25
CA SER A 163 2.68 0.53 -1.18
C SER A 163 3.65 -0.61 -0.94
N ALA A 164 4.95 -0.30 -0.84
CA ALA A 164 5.98 -1.30 -0.54
C ALA A 164 5.67 -2.03 0.78
N SER A 165 5.25 -1.28 1.81
CA SER A 165 4.85 -1.87 3.09
C SER A 165 3.67 -2.83 2.96
N PHE A 166 2.65 -2.46 2.18
CA PHE A 166 1.48 -3.32 1.93
C PHE A 166 1.85 -4.56 1.11
N VAL A 167 2.64 -4.42 0.05
CA VAL A 167 3.09 -5.54 -0.78
C VAL A 167 3.97 -6.50 0.03
N CYS A 168 4.96 -6.00 0.77
CA CYS A 168 5.80 -6.82 1.64
C CYS A 168 4.98 -7.59 2.68
N ALA A 169 4.02 -6.92 3.34
CA ALA A 169 3.14 -7.56 4.31
C ALA A 169 2.26 -8.65 3.66
N ALA A 170 1.71 -8.39 2.47
CA ALA A 170 0.92 -9.35 1.72
C ALA A 170 1.72 -10.58 1.28
N LEU A 171 3.03 -10.41 1.01
CA LEU A 171 3.95 -11.48 0.61
C LEU A 171 4.63 -12.18 1.81
N GLY A 172 4.23 -11.87 3.04
CA GLY A 172 4.75 -12.52 4.25
C GLY A 172 6.19 -12.13 4.61
N MET A 173 6.63 -10.95 4.17
CA MET A 173 7.95 -10.42 4.53
C MET A 173 7.89 -9.70 5.88
N GLU A 174 8.92 -9.88 6.70
CA GLU A 174 9.07 -9.11 7.94
C GLU A 174 9.29 -7.63 7.62
N PRO A 175 8.67 -6.69 8.36
CA PRO A 175 9.03 -5.29 8.29
C PRO A 175 10.49 -5.12 8.70
N THR A 176 11.39 -4.91 7.74
CA THR A 176 12.79 -4.63 8.03
C THR A 176 13.02 -3.14 8.17
N GLU A 177 13.85 -2.75 9.13
CA GLU A 177 14.36 -1.40 9.19
C GLU A 177 15.25 -1.13 7.96
N ARG A 178 14.86 -0.20 7.08
CA ARG A 178 15.67 0.23 5.95
C ARG A 178 16.65 1.32 6.36
N GLU A 179 17.90 1.24 5.93
CA GLU A 179 18.93 2.24 6.26
C GLU A 179 18.60 3.66 5.74
N ASP A 180 17.71 3.80 4.75
CA ASP A 180 17.23 5.06 4.19
C ASP A 180 16.00 5.67 4.91
N HIS A 181 15.58 5.11 6.04
CA HIS A 181 14.43 5.57 6.84
C HIS A 181 14.40 7.08 7.13
N ALA A 182 15.54 7.73 7.25
CA ALA A 182 15.61 9.17 7.50
C ALA A 182 15.07 10.01 6.32
N ALA A 183 15.35 9.60 5.08
CA ALA A 183 14.83 10.27 3.88
C ALA A 183 13.31 10.06 3.74
N TYR A 184 12.84 8.85 4.07
CA TYR A 184 11.43 8.48 4.20
C TYR A 184 10.68 9.38 5.20
N LEU A 185 11.15 9.51 6.44
CA LEU A 185 10.49 10.35 7.46
C LEU A 185 10.50 11.84 7.09
N ALA A 186 11.57 12.33 6.46
CA ALA A 186 11.67 13.73 6.06
C ALA A 186 10.66 14.10 4.96
N SER A 187 10.45 13.22 3.97
CA SER A 187 9.46 13.43 2.92
C SER A 187 8.03 13.41 3.50
N TRP A 188 7.75 12.48 4.40
CA TRP A 188 6.45 12.37 5.07
C TRP A 188 6.13 13.57 5.93
N LEU A 189 7.09 14.04 6.75
CA LEU A 189 6.88 15.23 7.58
C LEU A 189 6.57 16.48 6.75
N THR A 190 7.20 16.62 5.59
CA THR A 190 6.94 17.73 4.66
C THR A 190 5.49 17.70 4.16
N VAL A 191 5.01 16.51 3.74
CA VAL A 191 3.65 16.32 3.23
C VAL A 191 2.60 16.50 4.33
N LEU A 192 2.80 15.86 5.48
CA LEU A 192 1.82 15.84 6.57
C LEU A 192 1.68 17.20 7.28
N ARG A 193 2.74 18.00 7.32
CA ARG A 193 2.67 19.38 7.85
C ARG A 193 1.90 20.32 6.92
N GLY A 194 1.99 20.11 5.62
CA GLY A 194 1.32 20.93 4.61
C GLY A 194 -0.16 20.58 4.40
N ASP A 195 -0.54 19.31 4.55
CA ASP A 195 -1.90 18.85 4.29
C ASP A 195 -2.31 17.66 5.19
N LYS A 196 -3.29 17.90 6.08
CA LYS A 196 -3.83 16.89 7.00
C LYS A 196 -4.59 15.76 6.28
N ARG A 197 -4.95 15.93 5.00
CA ARG A 197 -5.61 14.91 4.18
C ARG A 197 -4.63 14.08 3.38
N ALA A 198 -3.37 14.49 3.29
CA ALA A 198 -2.40 13.86 2.42
C ALA A 198 -2.14 12.39 2.78
N ILE A 199 -2.19 12.02 4.06
CA ILE A 199 -2.06 10.61 4.47
C ILE A 199 -3.18 9.73 3.91
N PHE A 200 -4.42 10.23 3.84
CA PHE A 200 -5.55 9.46 3.30
C PHE A 200 -5.45 9.32 1.77
N GLN A 201 -4.99 10.38 1.10
CA GLN A 201 -4.75 10.34 -0.34
C GLN A 201 -3.61 9.37 -0.68
N ALA A 202 -2.50 9.46 0.06
CA ALA A 202 -1.35 8.57 -0.10
C ALA A 202 -1.75 7.12 0.15
N ALA A 203 -2.46 6.84 1.25
CA ALA A 203 -2.93 5.48 1.56
C ALA A 203 -3.89 4.92 0.49
N THR A 204 -4.79 5.75 -0.06
CA THR A 204 -5.70 5.33 -1.14
C THR A 204 -4.92 4.98 -2.41
N ALA A 205 -3.99 5.84 -2.82
CA ALA A 205 -3.16 5.60 -4.00
C ALA A 205 -2.21 4.41 -3.79
N ALA A 206 -1.73 4.22 -2.56
CA ALA A 206 -0.86 3.11 -2.20
C ALA A 206 -1.59 1.76 -2.20
N GLN A 207 -2.83 1.72 -1.72
CA GLN A 207 -3.68 0.53 -1.85
C GLN A 207 -3.86 0.16 -3.31
N ALA A 208 -4.23 1.12 -4.17
CA ALA A 208 -4.40 0.86 -5.61
C ALA A 208 -3.11 0.38 -6.29
N ALA A 209 -1.95 0.91 -5.90
CA ALA A 209 -0.65 0.46 -6.40
C ALA A 209 -0.32 -0.96 -5.95
N SER A 210 -0.58 -1.28 -4.68
CA SER A 210 -0.33 -2.61 -4.11
C SER A 210 -1.24 -3.66 -4.74
N ASP A 211 -2.52 -3.35 -4.86
CA ASP A 211 -3.51 -4.22 -5.51
C ASP A 211 -3.10 -4.52 -6.96
N PHE A 212 -2.62 -3.51 -7.70
CA PHE A 212 -2.15 -3.70 -9.07
C PHE A 212 -0.97 -4.69 -9.14
N ILE A 213 0.03 -4.53 -8.27
CA ILE A 213 1.21 -5.40 -8.23
C ILE A 213 0.81 -6.83 -7.91
N LEU A 214 -0.02 -7.03 -6.88
CA LEU A 214 -0.45 -8.35 -6.43
C LEU A 214 -1.37 -9.04 -7.45
N ALA A 215 -2.29 -8.31 -8.08
CA ALA A 215 -3.19 -8.84 -9.10
C ALA A 215 -2.43 -9.30 -10.37
N ALA A 216 -1.35 -8.62 -10.73
CA ALA A 216 -0.49 -9.05 -11.84
C ALA A 216 0.12 -10.43 -11.57
N ALA A 217 0.57 -10.67 -10.33
CA ALA A 217 1.12 -11.95 -9.91
C ALA A 217 0.07 -13.08 -9.88
N GLU A 218 -1.14 -12.80 -9.37
CA GLU A 218 -2.25 -13.77 -9.38
C GLU A 218 -2.64 -14.18 -10.81
N THR A 219 -2.70 -13.21 -11.73
CA THR A 219 -3.02 -13.46 -13.14
C THR A 219 -1.97 -14.35 -13.80
N ALA A 220 -0.68 -14.07 -13.56
CA ALA A 220 0.42 -14.86 -14.10
C ALA A 220 0.43 -16.30 -13.54
N ALA A 221 0.15 -16.48 -12.25
CA ALA A 221 0.04 -17.80 -11.62
C ALA A 221 -1.12 -18.62 -12.20
N GLY A 222 -2.28 -17.98 -12.43
CA GLY A 222 -3.44 -18.63 -13.06
C GLY A 222 -3.19 -19.09 -14.50
N GLN A 223 -2.36 -18.36 -15.26
CA GLN A 223 -1.96 -18.73 -16.63
C GLN A 223 -0.94 -19.87 -16.67
N GLN A 224 -0.12 -20.04 -15.64
CA GLN A 224 0.85 -21.14 -15.56
C GLN A 224 0.20 -22.46 -15.09
N ALA A 225 -0.94 -22.40 -14.43
CA ALA A 225 -1.68 -23.56 -13.94
C ALA A 225 -2.71 -24.13 -14.94
N ALA A 226 -2.94 -23.45 -16.07
CA ALA A 226 -3.89 -23.81 -17.14
C ALA A 226 -3.17 -24.42 -18.34
#